data_AF-A0A1T1HLX8-F1
#
_entry.id   AF-A0A1T1HLX8-F1
#
_cell.length_a   1.000
_cell.length_b   1.000
_cell.length_c   1.000
_cell.angle_alpha   90.00
_cell.angle_beta   90.00
_cell.angle_gamma   90.00
#
_symmetry.space_group_name_H-M   'P 1'
#
loop_
_entity.id
_entity.type
_entity.pdbx_description
1 polymer ?
#
loop_
_entity_poly.entity_id
_entity_poly.type
_entity_poly.pdbx_seq_one_letter_code
_entity_poly.pdbx_strand_id
1 'polypeptide(L)'
;MSKLACCCGHVIVDQTDDLPYKASLLRDQEESIFQERTQDSVKRLLKAVGNNGLDQLVVEQYGNTPWRPRPDELFQDQFTSIQVASMTSLYECQNCGRLWVQRPGSQQFASFTPDSGQYLAVLANPVPETPE
;
A
#
# COMPACT_ATOMS: atom_id res chain seq x y z
N MET A 1 7.75 -7.05 -10.50
CA MET A 1 8.12 -5.88 -11.32
C MET A 1 7.02 -5.62 -12.34
N SER A 2 6.42 -4.43 -12.31
CA SER A 2 5.40 -4.01 -13.27
C SER A 2 5.92 -2.86 -14.13
N LYS A 3 5.33 -2.66 -15.31
CA LYS A 3 5.61 -1.52 -16.19
C LYS A 3 4.30 -0.93 -16.69
N LEU A 4 4.20 0.39 -16.65
CA LEU A 4 3.03 1.14 -17.12
C LEU A 4 3.46 2.12 -18.22
N ALA A 5 2.85 1.98 -19.40
CA ALA A 5 3.10 2.91 -20.50
C ALA A 5 2.27 4.18 -20.33
N CYS A 6 2.93 5.34 -20.30
CA CYS A 6 2.27 6.64 -20.26
C CYS A 6 1.94 7.12 -21.68
N CYS A 7 0.89 7.94 -21.83
CA CYS A 7 0.48 8.51 -23.12
C CYS A 7 1.54 9.44 -23.75
N CYS A 8 2.50 9.93 -22.97
CA CYS A 8 3.63 10.71 -23.51
C CYS A 8 4.77 9.83 -24.07
N GLY A 9 4.61 8.50 -24.07
CA GLY A 9 5.61 7.53 -24.52
C GLY A 9 6.60 7.08 -23.44
N HIS A 10 6.61 7.73 -22.27
CA HIS A 10 7.44 7.31 -21.14
C HIS A 10 6.93 6.03 -20.49
N VAL A 11 7.83 5.14 -20.06
CA VAL A 11 7.50 3.90 -19.34
C VAL A 11 7.80 4.10 -17.86
N ILE A 12 6.76 4.05 -17.04
CA ILE A 12 6.88 4.08 -15.58
C ILE A 12 7.19 2.65 -15.12
N VAL A 13 8.26 2.48 -14.37
CA VAL A 13 8.73 1.17 -13.88
C VAL A 13 8.40 1.06 -12.39
N ASP A 14 7.87 -0.10 -11.99
CA ASP A 14 7.63 -0.45 -10.59
C ASP A 14 8.53 -1.63 -10.21
N GLN A 15 9.70 -1.31 -9.65
CA GLN A 15 10.78 -2.24 -9.35
C GLN A 15 11.07 -2.43 -7.85
N THR A 16 10.71 -1.46 -7.01
CA THR A 16 10.96 -1.43 -5.56
C THR A 16 9.80 -0.76 -4.81
N ASP A 17 9.79 -0.89 -3.49
CA ASP A 17 8.76 -0.27 -2.63
C ASP A 17 9.05 1.18 -2.24
N ASP A 18 10.27 1.65 -2.51
CA ASP A 18 10.70 3.04 -2.29
C ASP A 18 10.89 3.73 -3.64
N LEU A 19 9.81 4.29 -4.19
CA LEU A 19 9.79 5.00 -5.46
C LEU A 19 9.16 6.38 -5.28
N PRO A 20 9.85 7.48 -5.65
CA PRO A 20 9.38 8.85 -5.39
C PRO A 20 8.20 9.28 -6.29
N TYR A 21 7.72 8.38 -7.13
CA TYR A 21 6.63 8.59 -8.08
C TYR A 21 5.51 7.55 -7.91
N LYS A 22 5.53 6.76 -6.84
CA LYS A 22 4.51 5.76 -6.51
C LYS A 22 3.91 6.10 -5.16
N ALA A 23 2.59 5.93 -5.02
CA ALA A 23 1.90 6.08 -3.76
C ALA A 23 0.75 5.08 -3.64
N SER A 24 0.29 4.86 -2.42
CA SER A 24 -0.95 4.11 -2.13
C SER A 24 -2.10 5.10 -1.90
N LEU A 25 -3.23 4.87 -2.55
CA LEU A 25 -4.47 5.63 -2.38
C LEU A 25 -5.37 4.91 -1.38
N LEU A 26 -5.60 5.52 -0.23
CA LEU A 26 -6.76 5.20 0.61
C LEU A 26 -7.88 6.19 0.25
N ARG A 27 -9.03 5.67 -0.15
CA ARG A 27 -10.21 6.51 -0.40
C ARG A 27 -10.88 6.82 0.92
N ASP A 28 -11.43 8.02 1.03
CA ASP A 28 -12.14 8.49 2.21
C ASP A 28 -13.25 7.51 2.65
N GLN A 29 -14.03 6.98 1.70
CA GLN A 29 -15.10 6.02 2.01
C GLN A 29 -14.60 4.67 2.55
N GLU A 30 -13.33 4.34 2.31
CA GLU A 30 -12.69 3.12 2.80
C GLU A 30 -11.89 3.36 4.08
N GLU A 31 -11.68 4.61 4.49
CA GLU A 31 -10.81 4.96 5.61
C GLU A 31 -11.33 4.37 6.93
N SER A 32 -12.62 4.56 7.23
CA SER A 32 -13.22 4.00 8.46
C SER A 32 -13.13 2.49 8.50
N ILE A 33 -13.40 1.82 7.37
CA ILE A 33 -13.31 0.36 7.25
C ILE A 33 -11.86 -0.11 7.46
N PHE A 34 -10.89 0.59 6.89
CA PHE A 34 -9.47 0.30 7.09
C PHE A 34 -9.07 0.44 8.57
N GLN A 35 -9.51 1.52 9.23
CA GLN A 35 -9.24 1.76 10.65
C GLN A 35 -9.89 0.68 11.53
N GLU A 36 -11.15 0.35 11.31
CA GLU A 36 -11.89 -0.69 12.06
C GLU A 36 -11.21 -2.04 11.93
N ARG A 37 -10.89 -2.48 10.69
CA ARG A 37 -10.19 -3.75 10.45
C ARG A 37 -8.83 -3.82 11.13
N THR A 38 -8.08 -2.71 11.10
CA THR A 38 -6.78 -2.62 11.76
C THR A 38 -6.92 -2.75 13.28
N GLN A 39 -7.86 -2.02 13.88
CA GLN A 39 -8.13 -2.11 15.32
C GLN A 39 -8.57 -3.51 15.73
N ASP A 40 -9.42 -4.16 14.94
CA ASP A 40 -9.90 -5.50 15.24
C ASP A 40 -8.80 -6.55 15.12
N SER A 41 -7.90 -6.42 14.14
CA SER A 41 -6.68 -7.25 14.04
C SER A 41 -5.82 -7.12 15.30
N VAL A 42 -5.54 -5.90 15.77
CA VAL A 42 -4.77 -5.66 17.01
C VAL A 42 -5.48 -6.26 18.23
N LYS A 43 -6.78 -6.01 18.40
CA LYS A 43 -7.57 -6.54 19.53
C LYS A 43 -7.55 -8.07 19.54
N ARG A 44 -7.68 -8.71 18.38
CA ARG A 44 -7.65 -10.17 18.25
C ARG A 44 -6.28 -10.73 18.66
N LEU A 45 -5.20 -10.09 18.22
CA LEU A 45 -3.84 -10.45 18.60
C LEU A 45 -3.61 -10.32 20.11
N LEU A 46 -3.96 -9.18 20.71
CA LEU A 46 -3.80 -8.94 22.15
C LEU A 46 -4.59 -9.95 23.00
N LYS A 47 -5.82 -10.27 22.58
CA LYS A 47 -6.64 -11.30 23.24
C LYS A 47 -5.99 -12.69 23.15
N ALA A 48 -5.41 -13.03 22.00
CA ALA A 48 -4.72 -14.31 21.82
C ALA A 48 -3.46 -14.39 22.69
N VAL A 49 -2.65 -13.32 22.76
CA VAL A 49 -1.48 -13.25 23.65
C VAL A 49 -1.91 -13.43 25.11
N GLY A 50 -2.92 -12.68 25.58
CA GLY A 50 -3.37 -12.72 26.97
C GLY A 50 -3.93 -14.07 27.42
N ASN A 51 -4.47 -14.87 26.49
CA ASN A 51 -5.06 -16.17 26.78
C ASN A 51 -4.18 -17.36 26.35
N ASN A 52 -2.90 -17.11 26.00
CA ASN A 52 -1.99 -18.13 25.47
C ASN A 52 -2.53 -18.86 24.21
N GLY A 53 -3.33 -18.17 23.40
CA GLY A 53 -4.03 -18.67 22.21
C GLY A 53 -3.37 -18.28 20.88
N LEU A 54 -2.10 -17.85 20.88
CA LEU A 54 -1.38 -17.46 19.66
C LEU A 54 -1.30 -18.60 18.64
N ASP A 55 -1.05 -19.83 19.08
CA ASP A 55 -0.98 -21.01 18.20
C ASP A 55 -2.28 -21.24 17.44
N GLN A 56 -3.43 -21.08 18.12
CA GLN A 56 -4.74 -21.21 17.48
C GLN A 56 -4.90 -20.14 16.39
N LEU A 57 -4.50 -18.91 16.67
CA LEU A 57 -4.61 -17.80 15.72
C LEU A 57 -3.70 -18.01 14.49
N VAL A 58 -2.50 -18.58 14.68
CA VAL A 58 -1.62 -19.00 13.57
C VAL A 58 -2.26 -20.11 12.74
N VAL A 59 -2.87 -21.12 13.36
CA VAL A 59 -3.56 -22.20 12.64
C VAL A 59 -4.73 -21.67 11.84
N GLU A 60 -5.49 -20.71 12.38
CA GLU A 60 -6.61 -20.08 11.66
C GLU A 60 -6.16 -19.30 10.43
N GLN A 61 -4.98 -18.67 10.46
CA GLN A 61 -4.47 -17.84 9.36
C GLN A 61 -3.66 -18.62 8.31
N TYR A 62 -2.78 -19.52 8.74
CA TYR A 62 -1.83 -20.21 7.86
C TYR A 62 -2.09 -21.72 7.76
N GLY A 63 -3.06 -22.24 8.50
CA GLY A 63 -3.31 -23.68 8.61
C GLY A 63 -2.35 -24.38 9.59
N ASN A 64 -2.53 -25.69 9.72
CA ASN A 64 -1.70 -26.52 10.61
C ASN A 64 -0.35 -26.85 9.97
N THR A 65 0.57 -25.90 9.98
CA THR A 65 1.94 -26.06 9.48
C THR A 65 2.94 -26.23 10.63
N PRO A 66 4.18 -26.70 10.40
CA PRO A 66 5.24 -26.68 11.42
C PRO A 66 5.84 -25.29 11.67
N TRP A 67 5.60 -24.34 10.76
CA TRP A 67 6.12 -22.98 10.85
C TRP A 67 5.27 -22.13 11.78
N ARG A 68 5.90 -21.33 12.64
CA ARG A 68 5.23 -20.42 13.58
C ARG A 68 5.87 -19.04 13.48
N PRO A 69 5.15 -18.02 12.97
CA PRO A 69 5.66 -16.65 12.96
C PRO A 69 5.73 -16.11 14.38
N ARG A 70 6.63 -15.15 14.60
CA ARG A 70 6.58 -14.35 15.82
C ARG A 70 5.32 -13.48 15.83
N PRO A 71 4.83 -13.02 17.00
CA PRO A 71 3.64 -12.16 17.07
C PRO A 71 3.74 -10.88 16.24
N ASP A 72 4.94 -10.28 16.13
CA ASP A 72 5.21 -9.12 15.28
C ASP A 72 5.06 -9.44 13.78
N GLU A 73 5.54 -10.60 13.34
CA GLU A 73 5.42 -11.05 11.94
C GLU A 73 3.96 -11.36 11.59
N LEU A 74 3.24 -12.02 12.51
CA LEU A 74 1.81 -12.29 12.38
C LEU A 74 0.99 -11.00 12.24
N PHE A 75 1.31 -9.99 13.06
CA PHE A 75 0.68 -8.67 12.95
C PHE A 75 1.01 -8.00 11.62
N GLN A 76 2.29 -7.99 11.23
CA GLN A 76 2.74 -7.39 9.99
C GLN A 76 2.01 -7.97 8.78
N ASP A 77 1.85 -9.30 8.74
CA ASP A 77 1.14 -9.98 7.66
C ASP A 77 -0.34 -9.60 7.61
N GLN A 78 -1.02 -9.57 8.76
CA GLN A 78 -2.43 -9.15 8.85
C GLN A 78 -2.61 -7.69 8.42
N PHE A 79 -1.76 -6.81 8.94
CA PHE A 79 -1.81 -5.39 8.60
C PHE A 79 -1.56 -5.15 7.12
N THR A 80 -0.54 -5.80 6.54
CA THR A 80 -0.25 -5.70 5.12
C THR A 80 -1.41 -6.22 4.28
N SER A 81 -2.05 -7.33 4.69
CA SER A 81 -3.25 -7.84 4.01
C SER A 81 -4.41 -6.86 4.04
N ILE A 82 -4.63 -6.17 5.16
CA ILE A 82 -5.67 -5.13 5.29
C ILE A 82 -5.32 -3.95 4.38
N GLN A 83 -4.06 -3.51 4.40
CA GLN A 83 -3.58 -2.40 3.57
C GLN A 83 -3.77 -2.66 2.08
N VAL A 84 -3.36 -3.84 1.59
CA VAL A 84 -3.51 -4.24 0.17
C VAL A 84 -4.98 -4.34 -0.23
N ALA A 85 -5.85 -4.80 0.68
CA ALA A 85 -7.28 -4.90 0.40
C ALA A 85 -7.99 -3.53 0.36
N SER A 86 -7.48 -2.52 1.08
CA SER A 86 -8.10 -1.20 1.21
C SER A 86 -7.53 -0.14 0.27
N MET A 87 -6.27 -0.29 -0.17
CA MET A 87 -5.57 0.73 -0.95
C MET A 87 -5.36 0.32 -2.41
N THR A 88 -5.29 1.32 -3.28
CA THR A 88 -4.94 1.12 -4.71
C THR A 88 -3.68 1.90 -5.08
N SER A 89 -2.95 1.49 -6.11
CA SER A 89 -1.72 2.19 -6.51
C SER A 89 -2.00 3.50 -7.27
N LEU A 90 -1.20 4.53 -7.03
CA LEU A 90 -1.00 5.67 -7.93
C LEU A 90 0.43 5.69 -8.45
N TYR A 91 0.59 6.23 -9.65
CA TYR A 91 1.88 6.57 -10.22
C TYR A 91 1.87 7.97 -10.83
N GLU A 92 2.94 8.73 -10.65
CA GLU A 92 3.17 10.00 -11.37
C GLU A 92 4.17 9.75 -12.50
N CYS A 93 3.85 10.17 -13.72
CA CYS A 93 4.80 10.12 -14.81
C CYS A 93 5.90 11.17 -14.61
N GLN A 94 7.14 10.74 -14.40
CA GLN A 94 8.29 11.64 -14.20
C GLN A 94 8.62 12.50 -15.43
N ASN A 95 8.08 12.19 -16.61
CA ASN A 95 8.31 12.95 -17.84
C ASN A 95 7.27 14.05 -18.09
N CYS A 96 5.99 13.84 -17.73
CA CYS A 96 4.91 14.79 -18.04
C CYS A 96 3.97 15.10 -16.87
N GLY A 97 4.24 14.57 -15.68
CA GLY A 97 3.42 14.78 -14.48
C GLY A 97 2.06 14.09 -14.47
N ARG A 98 1.70 13.35 -15.52
CA ARG A 98 0.41 12.62 -15.57
C ARG A 98 0.30 11.63 -14.41
N LEU A 99 -0.75 11.79 -13.62
CA LEU A 99 -1.11 10.83 -12.58
C LEU A 99 -1.89 9.67 -13.19
N TRP A 100 -1.50 8.47 -12.85
CA TRP A 100 -2.18 7.21 -13.17
C TRP A 100 -2.73 6.63 -11.88
N VAL A 101 -4.05 6.60 -11.77
CA VAL A 101 -4.76 6.15 -10.57
C VAL A 101 -5.43 4.81 -10.87
N GLN A 102 -5.06 3.77 -10.12
CA GLN A 102 -5.67 2.46 -10.27
C GLN A 102 -7.16 2.50 -9.86
N ARG A 103 -8.01 1.90 -10.69
CA ARG A 103 -9.45 1.77 -10.40
C ARG A 103 -9.68 0.70 -9.32
N PRO A 104 -10.63 0.90 -8.39
CA PRO A 104 -10.95 -0.09 -7.36
C PRO A 104 -11.25 -1.47 -7.96
N GLY A 105 -10.70 -2.53 -7.37
CA GLY A 105 -10.95 -3.91 -7.79
C GLY A 105 -10.46 -4.27 -9.20
N SER A 106 -9.59 -3.45 -9.81
CA SER A 106 -9.15 -3.63 -11.19
C SER A 106 -7.65 -3.35 -11.35
N GLN A 107 -7.04 -3.97 -12.36
CA GLN A 107 -5.67 -3.65 -12.82
C GLN A 107 -5.65 -2.49 -13.83
N GLN A 108 -6.80 -1.86 -14.10
CA GLN A 108 -6.92 -0.72 -15.00
C GLN A 108 -6.64 0.60 -14.29
N PHE A 109 -6.07 1.55 -15.03
CA PHE A 109 -5.76 2.89 -14.53
C PHE A 109 -6.58 3.95 -15.27
N ALA A 110 -7.05 4.95 -14.53
CA ALA A 110 -7.49 6.23 -15.08
C ALA A 110 -6.31 7.22 -15.03
N SER A 111 -6.29 8.22 -15.91
CA SER A 111 -5.22 9.21 -15.93
C SER A 111 -5.72 10.64 -15.81
N PHE A 112 -4.96 11.46 -15.07
CA PHE A 112 -5.20 12.89 -14.87
C PHE A 112 -3.93 13.65 -15.23
N THR A 113 -4.06 14.78 -15.92
CA THR A 113 -2.90 15.57 -16.37
C THR A 113 -2.84 16.84 -15.54
N PRO A 114 -1.65 17.28 -15.08
CA PRO A 114 -1.53 18.59 -14.47
C PRO A 114 -1.80 19.68 -15.50
N ASP A 115 -2.44 20.77 -15.07
CA ASP A 115 -2.75 21.91 -15.95
C ASP A 115 -1.48 22.57 -16.51
N SER A 116 -0.37 22.48 -15.77
CA SER A 116 0.96 22.95 -16.22
C SER A 116 1.54 22.12 -17.36
N GLY A 117 1.07 20.87 -17.54
CA GLY A 117 1.68 19.89 -18.44
C GLY A 117 3.08 19.42 -18.02
N GLN A 118 3.53 19.75 -16.81
CA GLN A 118 4.88 19.48 -16.30
C GLN A 118 4.85 18.48 -15.14
N TYR A 119 5.97 17.77 -14.93
CA TYR A 119 6.18 16.95 -13.74
C TYR A 119 6.32 17.86 -12.51
N LEU A 120 5.51 17.60 -11.47
CA LEU A 120 5.47 18.43 -10.26
C LEU A 120 5.96 17.68 -9.02
N ALA A 121 6.28 16.39 -9.14
CA ALA A 121 6.74 15.55 -8.03
C ALA A 121 5.77 15.52 -6.84
N VAL A 122 4.45 15.52 -7.11
CA VAL A 122 3.42 15.58 -6.07
C VAL A 122 3.36 14.33 -5.19
N LEU A 123 3.95 13.22 -5.66
CA LEU A 123 4.06 11.98 -4.88
C LEU A 123 5.41 11.82 -4.18
N ALA A 124 6.39 12.70 -4.44
CA ALA A 124 7.71 12.61 -3.83
C ALA A 124 7.68 13.20 -2.42
N ASN A 125 8.40 12.56 -1.50
CA ASN A 125 8.70 13.22 -0.23
C ASN A 125 9.59 14.45 -0.48
N PRO A 126 9.39 15.57 0.24
CA PRO A 126 10.29 16.70 0.15
C PRO A 126 11.70 16.25 0.52
N VAL A 127 12.69 16.61 -0.30
CA VAL A 127 14.10 16.43 0.07
C VAL A 127 14.33 17.29 1.31
N PRO A 128 14.80 16.73 2.44
CA PRO A 128 15.15 17.56 3.59
C PRO A 128 16.21 18.57 3.14
N GLU A 129 15.92 19.86 3.26
CA GLU A 129 16.89 20.93 3.03
C GLU A 129 18.10 20.64 3.92
N THR A 130 19.25 20.39 3.30
CA THR A 130 20.50 20.18 4.05
C THR A 130 20.90 21.56 4.58
N PRO A 131 21.06 21.76 5.89
CA PRO A 131 21.60 23.03 6.38
C PRO A 131 23.01 23.21 5.83
N GLU A 132 23.28 24.35 5.19
CA GLU A 132 24.63 24.80 4.79
C GLU A 132 25.55 24.99 6.00
#